data_AF-A0AAE4I3S7-F1
#
_entry.id   AF-A0AAE4I3S7-F1
#
_cell.length_a   1.000
_cell.length_b   1.000
_cell.length_c   1.000
_cell.angle_alpha   90.00
_cell.angle_beta   90.00
_cell.angle_gamma   90.00
#
_symmetry.space_group_name_H-M   'P 1'
#
loop_
_entity.id
_entity.type
_entity.pdbx_description
1 polymer ?
#
loop_
_entity_poly.entity_id
_entity_poly.type
_entity_poly.pdbx_seq_one_letter_code
_entity_poly.pdbx_strand_id
1 'polypeptide(L)' 'MFPSKSDIQFFYEMGIYTEVDLDFYVSYGTITEEEKEQIIGGYRI' A
#
# COMPACT_ATOMS: atom_id res chain seq x y z
N MET A 1 15.94 1.92 -4.34
CA MET A 1 14.77 2.21 -5.18
C MET A 1 13.56 2.12 -4.29
N PHE A 2 12.66 3.12 -4.32
CA PHE A 2 11.40 2.99 -3.58
C PHE A 2 10.55 1.88 -4.22
N PRO A 3 9.81 1.08 -3.43
CA PRO A 3 8.97 0.02 -3.97
C PRO A 3 7.91 0.61 -4.90
N SER A 4 7.53 -0.13 -5.95
CA SER A 4 6.41 0.24 -6.80
C SER A 4 5.08 0.00 -6.07
N LYS A 5 3.97 0.55 -6.59
CA LYS A 5 2.63 0.24 -6.09
C LYS A 5 2.37 -1.26 -6.00
N SER A 6 2.76 -2.02 -7.03
CA SER A 6 2.56 -3.47 -7.07
C SER A 6 3.32 -4.19 -5.98
N ASP A 7 4.55 -3.74 -5.67
CA ASP A 7 5.33 -4.31 -4.57
C ASP A 7 4.67 -3.99 -3.22
N ILE A 8 4.23 -2.75 -3.02
CA ILE A 8 3.53 -2.31 -1.80
C ILE A 8 2.26 -3.14 -1.58
N GLN A 9 1.46 -3.34 -2.63
CA GLN A 9 0.26 -4.17 -2.58
C GLN A 9 0.60 -5.61 -2.21
N PHE A 10 1.58 -6.22 -2.88
CA PHE A 10 2.01 -7.58 -2.61
C PHE A 10 2.47 -7.77 -1.16
N PHE A 11 3.25 -6.83 -0.61
CA PHE A 11 3.69 -6.89 0.78
C PHE A 11 2.55 -6.68 1.79
N TYR A 12 1.56 -5.85 1.46
CA TYR A 12 0.36 -5.69 2.29
C TYR A 12 -0.49 -6.97 2.30
N GLU A 13 -0.71 -7.59 1.14
CA GLU A 13 -1.47 -8.85 1.02
C GLU A 13 -0.81 -10.01 1.76
N MET A 14 0.52 -10.04 1.84
CA MET A 14 1.26 -11.00 2.65
C MET A 14 1.27 -10.69 4.16
N GLY A 15 0.67 -9.57 4.59
CA GLY A 15 0.68 -9.11 5.98
C GLY A 15 2.04 -8.62 6.46
N ILE A 16 2.98 -8.34 5.55
CA ILE A 16 4.28 -7.74 5.87
C ILE A 16 4.11 -6.24 6.13
N TYR A 17 3.28 -5.58 5.31
CA TYR A 17 2.91 -4.18 5.49
C TYR A 17 1.53 -4.06 6.13
N THR A 18 1.39 -3.00 6.92
CA THR A 18 0.17 -2.61 7.62
C THR A 18 -0.42 -1.35 6.99
N GLU A 19 -1.63 -0.95 7.42
CA GLU A 19 -2.25 0.30 6.96
C GLU A 19 -1.35 1.53 7.28
N VAL A 20 -0.59 1.48 8.37
CA VAL A 20 0.38 2.54 8.75
C VAL A 20 1.53 2.65 7.76
N ASP A 21 1.99 1.52 7.22
CA ASP A 21 3.04 1.52 6.18
C ASP A 21 2.50 2.11 4.87
N LEU A 22 1.22 1.86 4.55
CA LEU A 22 0.57 2.49 3.41
C LEU A 22 0.46 4.01 3.58
N ASP A 23 0.09 4.49 4.78
CA ASP A 23 0.08 5.93 5.11
C ASP A 23 1.45 6.58 4.91
N PHE A 24 2.52 5.89 5.29
CA PHE A 24 3.88 6.35 5.02
C PHE A 24 4.12 6.52 3.52
N TYR A 25 3.77 5.54 2.69
CA TYR A 25 3.94 5.63 1.24
C TYR A 25 3.06 6.68 0.58
N VAL A 26 1.90 6.99 1.15
CA VAL A 26 1.08 8.13 0.71
C VAL A 26 1.74 9.45 1.06
N SER A 27 2.20 9.61 2.32
CA SER A 27 2.87 10.84 2.76
C SER A 27 4.13 11.16 1.96
N TYR A 28 4.82 10.11 1.48
CA TYR A 28 6.02 10.21 0.66
C TYR A 28 5.71 10.43 -0.82
N GLY A 29 4.44 10.41 -1.22
CA GLY A 29 3.99 10.57 -2.61
C GLY A 29 4.32 9.37 -3.51
N THR A 30 4.59 8.19 -2.94
CA THR A 30 4.86 6.97 -3.71
C THR A 30 3.58 6.37 -4.26
N ILE A 31 2.49 6.46 -3.50
CA ILE A 31 1.12 6.13 -3.90
C ILE A 31 0.19 7.26 -3.47
N THR A 32 -0.99 7.34 -4.06
CA THR A 32 -2.04 8.30 -3.66
C THR A 32 -2.98 7.69 -2.59
N GLU A 33 -3.77 8.53 -1.93
CA GLU A 33 -4.85 8.07 -1.02
C GLU A 33 -5.82 7.11 -1.73
N GLU A 34 -6.18 7.39 -2.99
CA GLU A 34 -7.06 6.51 -3.78
C GLU A 34 -6.43 5.13 -4.00
N GLU A 35 -5.12 5.09 -4.25
CA GLU A 35 -4.40 3.84 -4.45
C GLU A 35 -4.23 3.04 -3.16
N LYS A 36 -4.05 3.71 -2.02
CA LYS A 36 -4.10 3.07 -0.70
C LYS A 36 -5.45 2.40 -0.47
N GLU A 37 -6.55 3.11 -0.72
CA GLU A 37 -7.91 2.56 -0.57
C GLU A 37 -8.16 1.34 -1.48
N GLN A 38 -7.62 1.36 -2.71
CA GLN A 38 -7.66 0.19 -3.60
C GLN A 38 -6.92 -1.02 -3.03
N ILE A 39 -5.73 -0.81 -2.45
CA ILE A 39 -4.92 -1.88 -1.84
C ILE A 39 -5.65 -2.47 -0.63
N ILE A 40 -6.20 -1.63 0.26
CA ILE A 40 -6.94 -2.08 1.45
C ILE A 40 -8.23 -2.79 1.05
N GLY A 41 -8.98 -2.23 0.11
CA GLY A 41 -10.26 -2.77 -0.37
C GLY A 41 -10.10 -4.10 -1.11
N GLY A 42 -9.01 -4.30 -1.85
CA GLY A 42 -8.70 -5.55 -2.54
C GLY A 42 -8.36 -6.72 -1.61
N TYR A 43 -7.81 -6.42 -0.42
CA TYR A 43 -7.43 -7.44 0.57
C TYR A 43 -8.61 -8.03 1.35
N ARG A 44 -9.71 -7.29 1.52
CA ARG A 44 -10.85 -7.69 2.39
C ARG A 44 -11.82 -8.71 1.77
N ILE A 45 -11.38 -9.55 0.83
CA ILE A 45 -12.22 -10.53 0.10
C ILE A 45 -11.85 -11.97 0.48
#